data_AF-A0A970W8W5-F1
#
_entry.id   AF-A0A970W8W5-F1
#
_cell.length_a   1.000
_cell.length_b   1.000
_cell.length_c   1.000
_cell.angle_alpha   90.00
_cell.angle_beta   90.00
_cell.angle_gamma   90.00
#
_symmetry.space_group_name_H-M   'P 1'
#
loop_
_entity.id
_entity.type
_entity.pdbx_description
1 polymer ?
#
loop_
_entity_poly.entity_id
_entity_poly.type
_entity_poly.pdbx_seq_one_letter_code
_entity_poly.pdbx_strand_id
1 'polypeptide(L)' 'MIDIKIEKTSSPKAKPADETKLGFGKVFSDHMFIMNYDAAEGWHDARIVPYAPIVLDPSAVVFHYAQE' A
#
# COMPACT_ATOMS: atom_id res chain seq x y z
N MET A 1 20.21 5.05 -7.00
CA MET A 1 18.93 5.63 -6.51
C MET A 1 17.83 4.75 -7.08
N ILE A 2 16.92 4.23 -6.25
CA ILE A 2 15.81 3.41 -6.73
C ILE A 2 14.82 4.33 -7.45
N ASP A 3 14.42 3.97 -8.67
CA ASP A 3 13.38 4.68 -9.40
C ASP A 3 12.00 4.25 -8.88
N ILE A 4 11.15 5.21 -8.53
CA ILE A 4 9.83 4.96 -7.93
C ILE A 4 8.77 5.42 -8.92
N LYS A 5 8.01 4.48 -9.46
CA LYS A 5 6.87 4.77 -10.35
C LYS A 5 5.74 5.40 -9.55
N ILE A 6 5.05 6.41 -10.10
CA ILE A 6 3.94 7.09 -9.42
C ILE A 6 2.70 7.05 -10.31
N GLU A 7 1.64 6.41 -9.81
CA GLU A 7 0.31 6.40 -10.40
C GLU A 7 -0.66 7.20 -9.53
N LYS A 8 -1.17 8.32 -10.07
CA LYS A 8 -2.13 9.17 -9.34
C LYS A 8 -3.54 8.61 -9.45
N THR A 9 -4.32 8.71 -8.38
CA THR A 9 -5.75 8.37 -8.41
C THR A 9 -6.48 9.34 -9.33
N SER A 10 -7.46 8.85 -10.08
CA SER A 10 -8.38 9.67 -10.87
C SER A 10 -9.57 10.17 -10.05
N SER A 11 -9.77 9.65 -8.83
CA SER A 11 -10.90 9.98 -7.95
C SER A 11 -10.42 10.22 -6.51
N PRO A 12 -9.80 11.37 -6.21
CA PRO A 12 -9.29 11.68 -4.88
C PRO A 12 -10.41 11.84 -3.85
N LYS A 13 -10.20 11.32 -2.64
CA LYS A 13 -11.15 11.45 -1.53
C LYS A 13 -11.15 12.88 -0.99
N ALA A 14 -12.31 13.34 -0.53
CA ALA A 14 -12.38 14.56 0.26
C ALA A 14 -11.58 14.38 1.56
N LYS A 15 -10.72 15.35 1.88
CA LYS A 15 -9.99 15.34 3.14
C LYS A 15 -10.98 15.51 4.30
N PRO A 16 -10.76 14.84 5.45
CA PRO A 16 -11.57 15.07 6.64
C PRO A 16 -11.62 16.57 6.98
N ALA A 17 -12.83 17.11 7.10
CA ALA A 17 -13.01 18.54 7.38
C ALA A 17 -12.82 18.89 8.87
N ASP A 18 -13.03 17.91 9.77
CA ASP A 18 -12.95 18.05 11.21
C ASP A 18 -11.82 17.16 11.76
N GLU A 19 -10.67 17.76 12.03
CA GLU A 19 -9.48 17.06 12.52
C GLU A 19 -9.68 16.45 13.93
N THR A 20 -10.68 16.91 14.69
CA THR A 20 -11.01 16.32 16.00
C THR A 20 -11.67 14.95 15.89
N LYS A 21 -12.10 14.54 14.68
CA LYS A 21 -12.82 13.29 14.40
C LYS A 21 -12.04 12.28 13.55
N LEU A 22 -10.73 12.43 13.41
CA LEU A 22 -9.92 11.54 12.56
C LEU A 22 -9.97 10.07 13.01
N GLY A 23 -9.79 9.83 14.32
CA GLY A 23 -9.69 8.49 14.89
C GLY A 23 -8.42 7.73 14.45
N PHE A 24 -7.82 6.95 15.36
CA PHE A 24 -6.62 6.18 15.03
C PHE A 24 -6.96 4.96 14.14
N GLY A 25 -6.28 4.83 13.00
CA GLY A 25 -6.38 3.65 12.12
C GLY A 25 -7.66 3.52 11.30
N LYS A 26 -8.44 4.59 11.12
CA LYS A 26 -9.76 4.54 10.46
C LYS A 26 -9.83 5.24 9.10
N VAL A 27 -9.00 6.25 8.89
CA VAL A 27 -9.00 7.07 7.67
C VAL A 27 -7.66 6.90 6.95
N PHE A 28 -7.72 6.43 5.71
CA PHE A 28 -6.55 6.19 4.86
C PHE A 28 -6.48 7.22 3.72
N SER A 29 -5.27 7.59 3.29
CA SER A 29 -5.02 8.45 2.15
C SER A 29 -5.39 7.78 0.81
N ASP A 30 -5.26 8.53 -0.29
CA ASP A 30 -5.60 8.06 -1.64
C ASP A 30 -4.62 7.05 -2.22
N HIS A 31 -3.44 6.91 -1.63
CA HIS A 31 -2.31 6.16 -2.19
C HIS A 31 -1.63 5.29 -1.16
N MET A 32 -1.00 4.23 -1.63
CA MET A 32 -0.12 3.34 -0.88
C MET A 32 1.19 3.11 -1.63
N PHE A 33 2.25 2.78 -0.89
CA PHE A 33 3.52 2.36 -1.47
C PHE A 33 3.58 0.83 -1.52
N ILE A 34 4.07 0.27 -2.62
CA ILE A 34 4.33 -1.15 -2.78
C ILE A 34 5.72 -1.34 -3.37
N MET A 35 6.42 -2.37 -2.92
CA MET A 35 7.65 -2.85 -3.51
C MET A 35 7.68 -4.36 -3.41
N ASN A 36 8.14 -5.02 -4.47
CA ASN A 36 8.20 -6.46 -4.49
C ASN A 36 9.58 -6.92 -4.00
N TYR A 37 9.63 -8.11 -3.42
CA TYR A 37 10.86 -8.81 -3.11
C TYR A 37 10.76 -10.26 -3.61
N ASP A 38 11.82 -10.72 -4.26
CA ASP A 38 12.11 -12.14 -4.41
C ASP A 38 13.61 -12.39 -4.30
N ALA A 39 14.00 -13.66 -4.18
CA ALA A 39 15.40 -14.03 -3.96
C ALA A 39 16.31 -13.79 -5.18
N ALA A 40 15.76 -13.69 -6.39
CA ALA A 40 16.52 -13.54 -7.62
C ALA A 40 16.86 -12.07 -7.90
N GLU A 41 15.90 -11.17 -7.71
CA GLU A 41 16.03 -9.75 -8.02
C GLU A 41 16.26 -8.88 -6.78
N GLY A 42 16.05 -9.43 -5.58
CA GLY A 42 15.99 -8.65 -4.36
C GLY A 42 14.79 -7.71 -4.38
N TRP A 43 14.96 -6.51 -3.83
CA TRP A 43 13.92 -5.48 -3.85
C TRP A 43 13.80 -4.83 -5.23
N HIS A 44 12.61 -4.88 -5.83
CA HIS A 44 12.35 -4.33 -7.17
C HIS A 44 10.91 -3.81 -7.31
N ASP A 45 10.61 -3.19 -8.45
CA ASP A 45 9.30 -2.64 -8.83
C ASP A 45 8.65 -1.72 -7.78
N ALA A 46 9.43 -0.78 -7.24
CA ALA A 46 8.94 0.24 -6.31
C ALA A 46 7.91 1.17 -6.98
N ARG A 47 6.76 1.34 -6.33
CA ARG A 47 5.64 2.13 -6.87
C ARG A 47 4.77 2.76 -5.78
N ILE A 48 4.29 3.98 -6.06
CA ILE A 48 3.18 4.63 -5.35
C ILE A 48 1.95 4.49 -6.23
N VAL A 49 0.90 3.84 -5.72
CA VAL A 49 -0.32 3.50 -6.47
C VAL A 49 -1.58 3.87 -5.68
N PRO A 50 -2.75 3.99 -6.31
CA PRO A 50 -4.00 4.19 -5.58
C PRO A 50 -4.22 3.12 -4.50
N TYR A 51 -4.74 3.54 -3.34
CA TYR A 51 -5.04 2.62 -2.25
C TYR A 51 -6.08 1.58 -2.68
N ALA A 52 -5.77 0.30 -2.52
CA ALA A 52 -6.60 -0.81 -2.98
C ALA A 52 -6.39 -2.08 -2.12
N PRO A 53 -7.30 -3.07 -2.20
CA PRO A 53 -7.06 -4.38 -1.61
C PRO A 53 -5.78 -5.04 -2.16
N ILE A 54 -5.02 -5.70 -1.28
CA ILE A 54 -3.85 -6.49 -1.68
C ILE A 54 -4.34 -7.90 -2.07
N VAL A 55 -3.98 -8.35 -3.26
CA VAL A 55 -4.26 -9.71 -3.73
C VAL A 55 -3.10 -10.62 -3.32
N LEU A 56 -3.39 -11.67 -2.56
CA LEU A 56 -2.41 -12.64 -2.08
C LEU A 56 -2.94 -14.06 -2.31
N ASP A 57 -2.01 -15.01 -2.49
CA ASP A 57 -2.34 -16.42 -2.53
C ASP A 57 -2.85 -16.88 -1.15
N PRO A 58 -3.89 -17.74 -1.06
CA PRO A 58 -4.40 -18.23 0.22
C PRO A 58 -3.35 -18.96 1.07
N SER A 59 -2.30 -19.50 0.46
CA SER A 59 -1.18 -20.16 1.13
C SER A 59 -0.03 -19.23 1.52
N ALA A 60 -0.14 -17.92 1.30
CA ALA A 60 0.90 -16.94 1.66
C ALA A 60 1.28 -17.04 3.14
N VAL A 61 2.59 -17.09 3.42
CA VAL A 61 3.14 -17.39 4.76
C VAL A 61 2.65 -16.44 5.86
N VAL A 62 2.35 -15.19 5.51
CA VAL A 62 1.78 -14.20 6.44
C VAL A 62 0.47 -14.70 7.09
N PHE A 63 -0.35 -15.46 6.35
CA PHE A 63 -1.63 -15.97 6.86
C PHE A 63 -1.52 -17.23 7.72
N HIS A 64 -0.41 -17.97 7.62
CA HIS A 64 -0.26 -19.28 8.30
C HIS A 64 0.76 -19.23 9.43
N TYR A 65 1.77 -18.37 9.31
CA TYR A 65 2.93 -18.34 10.19
C TYR A 65 3.26 -16.93 10.71
N ALA A 66 2.40 -15.93 10.45
CA ALA A 66 2.55 -14.55 10.92
C ALA A 66 3.94 -13.94 10.63
N GLN A 67 4.51 -14.26 9.46
CA GLN A 67 5.74 -13.65 8.99
C GLN A 67 5.39 -12.31 8.31
N GLU A 68 5.46 -11.21 9.07
CA GLU A 68 5.08 -9.84 8.67
C GLU A 68 6.11 -8.77 9.05
#